data_AF-A0A519M005-F1
#
_entry.id   AF-A0A519M005-F1
#
_cell.length_a   1.000
_cell.length_b   1.000
_cell.length_c   1.000
_cell.angle_alpha   90.00
_cell.angle_beta   90.00
_cell.angle_gamma   90.00
#
_symmetry.space_group_name_H-M   'P 1'
#
loop_
_entity.id
_entity.type
_entity.pdbx_description
1 polymer ?
#
loop_
_entity_poly.entity_id
_entity_poly.type
_entity_poly.pdbx_seq_one_letter_code
_entity_poly.pdbx_strand_id
1 'polypeptide(L)' 'GTSAIRNLIREAKVAQMYSTIQTSNSVGMQTLDQNLTDLVRRNIISPAEARAKAKIPDNFPG' A
#
# COMPACT_ATOMS: atom_id res chain seq x y z
N GLY A 1 14.18 9.11 -11.16
CA GLY A 1 14.31 8.38 -9.89
C GLY A 1 13.69 9.18 -8.76
N THR A 2 12.60 8.68 -8.19
CA THR A 2 11.64 9.35 -7.29
C THR A 2 12.29 10.16 -6.14
N SER A 3 12.53 11.45 -6.38
CA SER A 3 13.16 12.37 -5.42
C SER A 3 12.28 12.68 -4.21
N ALA A 4 10.96 12.53 -4.33
CA ALA A 4 10.00 12.86 -3.27
C ALA A 4 10.20 12.00 -2.01
N ILE A 5 10.22 10.66 -2.14
CA ILE A 5 10.39 9.76 -0.97
C ILE A 5 11.74 9.99 -0.28
N ARG A 6 12.83 10.19 -1.04
CA ARG A 6 14.15 10.48 -0.45
C ARG A 6 14.14 11.75 0.39
N ASN A 7 13.46 12.81 -0.05
CA ASN A 7 13.34 14.04 0.73
C ASN A 7 12.47 13.82 1.98
N LEU A 8 11.35 13.10 1.86
CA LEU A 8 10.47 12.81 2.99
C LEU A 8 11.15 11.97 4.07
N ILE A 9 12.04 11.05 3.71
CA ILE A 9 12.85 10.27 4.65
C ILE A 9 13.82 11.19 5.41
N ARG A 10 14.53 12.10 4.72
CA ARG A 10 15.46 13.04 5.37
C ARG A 10 14.76 13.98 6.34
N GLU A 11 13.53 14.37 6.03
CA GLU A 11 12.72 15.28 6.85
C GLU A 11 11.88 14.57 7.93
N ALA A 12 12.05 13.25 8.10
CA ALA A 12 11.27 12.43 9.03
C ALA A 12 9.73 12.53 8.85
N LYS A 13 9.26 12.83 7.64
CA LYS A 13 7.84 13.02 7.31
C LYS A 13 7.15 11.71 6.93
N VAL A 14 7.15 10.76 7.87
CA VAL A 14 6.66 9.38 7.65
C VAL A 14 5.19 9.34 7.19
N ALA A 15 4.34 10.20 7.74
CA ALA A 15 2.92 10.25 7.34
C ALA A 15 2.76 10.66 5.87
N GLN A 16 3.56 11.60 5.36
CA GLN A 16 3.49 12.06 3.97
C GLN A 16 4.03 11.03 2.98
N MET A 17 4.89 10.10 3.45
CA MET A 17 5.35 8.98 2.62
C MET A 17 4.19 8.09 2.20
N TYR A 18 3.20 7.88 3.07
CA TYR A 18 2.03 7.06 2.75
C TYR A 18 1.24 7.64 1.57
N SER A 19 0.92 8.94 1.61
CA SER A 19 0.24 9.64 0.51
C SER A 19 1.05 9.62 -0.78
N THR A 20 2.38 9.75 -0.67
CA THR A 20 3.27 9.71 -1.83
C THR A 20 3.30 8.33 -2.47
N ILE A 21 3.35 7.26 -1.68
CA ILE A 21 3.28 5.87 -2.17
C ILE A 21 1.93 5.63 -2.86
N GLN A 22 0.83 6.12 -2.28
CA GLN A 22 -0.51 5.93 -2.82
C GLN A 22 -0.71 6.61 -4.19
N THR A 23 -0.17 7.82 -4.38
CA THR A 23 -0.30 8.58 -5.64
C THR A 23 0.74 8.20 -6.68
N SER A 24 1.88 7.64 -6.27
CA SER A 24 3.00 7.27 -7.15
C SER A 24 2.90 5.85 -7.72
N ASN A 25 1.68 5.34 -7.92
CA ASN A 25 1.46 4.01 -8.50
C ASN A 25 2.03 3.90 -9.94
N SER A 26 2.01 5.00 -10.70
CA SER A 26 2.56 5.06 -12.06
C SER A 26 4.07 4.81 -12.17
N VAL A 27 4.80 4.98 -11.06
CA VAL A 27 6.25 4.72 -10.97
C VAL A 27 6.54 3.43 -10.20
N GLY A 28 5.53 2.58 -9.99
CA GLY A 28 5.65 1.28 -9.34
C GLY A 28 5.60 1.31 -7.81
N MET A 29 5.19 2.44 -7.20
CA MET A 29 4.94 2.44 -5.75
C MET A 29 3.61 1.75 -5.45
N GLN A 30 3.60 0.87 -4.45
CA GLN A 30 2.42 0.10 -4.10
C GLN A 30 2.34 -0.03 -2.59
N THR A 31 1.17 0.24 -2.01
CA THR A 31 0.91 -0.03 -0.59
C THR A 31 0.65 -1.51 -0.37
N LEU A 32 0.82 -1.96 0.87
CA LEU A 32 0.47 -3.34 1.26
C LEU A 32 -1.00 -3.64 0.95
N ASP A 33 -1.92 -2.74 1.30
CA ASP A 33 -3.35 -2.94 1.08
C ASP A 33 -3.69 -3.03 -0.42
N GLN A 34 -3.02 -2.25 -1.28
CA GLN A 34 -3.18 -2.35 -2.74
C GLN A 34 -2.70 -3.71 -3.27
N ASN A 35 -1.57 -4.22 -2.76
CA ASN A 35 -1.07 -5.55 -3.12
C ASN A 35 -2.02 -6.65 -2.66
N LEU A 36 -2.43 -6.63 -1.40
CA LEU A 36 -3.39 -7.60 -0.87
C LEU A 36 -4.72 -7.57 -1.65
N THR A 37 -5.19 -6.38 -2.04
CA THR A 37 -6.39 -6.25 -2.88
C THR A 37 -6.21 -6.90 -4.25
N ASP A 38 -5.05 -6.72 -4.89
CA ASP A 38 -4.74 -7.36 -6.18
C ASP A 38 -4.67 -8.89 -6.04
N LEU A 39 -4.01 -9.39 -4.98
CA LEU A 39 -3.92 -10.83 -4.71
C LEU A 39 -5.29 -11.48 -4.48
N VAL A 40 -6.19 -10.81 -3.75
CA VAL A 40 -7.58 -11.27 -3.57
C VAL A 40 -8.34 -11.23 -4.89
N ARG A 41 -8.24 -10.15 -5.67
CA ARG A 41 -8.89 -10.05 -7.00
C ARG A 41 -8.43 -11.13 -7.96
N ARG A 42 -7.18 -11.56 -7.85
CA ARG A 42 -6.59 -12.64 -8.64
C ARG A 42 -6.87 -14.03 -8.07
N ASN A 43 -7.65 -14.12 -6.98
CA ASN A 43 -7.92 -15.37 -6.23
C ASN A 43 -6.64 -16.11 -5.80
N ILE A 44 -5.55 -15.40 -5.53
CA ILE A 44 -4.30 -15.99 -5.03
C ILE A 44 -4.39 -16.21 -3.51
N ILE A 45 -5.10 -15.33 -2.80
CA ILE A 45 -5.33 -15.42 -1.36
C ILE A 45 -6.81 -15.20 -1.06
N SER A 46 -7.27 -15.70 0.09
CA SER A 46 -8.64 -15.44 0.55
C SER A 46 -8.79 -14.01 1.08
N PRO A 47 -9.99 -13.39 0.97
CA PRO A 47 -10.29 -12.10 1.58
C PRO A 47 -10.03 -12.10 3.11
N ALA A 48 -10.32 -13.21 3.78
CA ALA A 48 -10.09 -13.38 5.22
C ALA A 48 -8.60 -13.36 5.59
N GLU A 49 -7.74 -14.01 4.80
CA GLU A 49 -6.28 -13.97 5.01
C GLU A 49 -5.72 -12.57 4.72
N ALA A 50 -6.21 -11.91 3.67
CA ALA A 50 -5.83 -10.53 3.36
C ALA A 50 -6.21 -9.59 4.51
N ARG A 51 -7.43 -9.73 5.05
CA ARG A 51 -7.93 -8.95 6.19
C ARG A 51 -7.04 -9.08 7.43
N ALA A 52 -6.53 -10.28 7.72
CA ALA A 52 -5.66 -10.53 8.88
C ALA A 52 -4.27 -9.89 8.74
N LYS A 53 -3.84 -9.54 7.52
CA LYS A 53 -2.52 -8.95 7.23
C LYS A 53 -2.58 -7.49 6.78
N ALA A 54 -3.76 -7.01 6.40
CA ALA A 54 -3.99 -5.66 5.94
C ALA A 54 -3.78 -4.64 7.06
N LYS A 55 -3.32 -3.45 6.68
CA LYS A 55 -3.25 -2.31 7.59
C LYS A 55 -4.64 -1.71 7.80
N ILE A 56 -5.51 -1.83 6.80
CA ILE A 56 -6.92 -1.41 6.84
C ILE A 56 -7.81 -2.64 6.56
N PRO A 57 -8.18 -3.42 7.59
CA PRO A 57 -9.00 -4.62 7.44
C PRO A 57 -10.37 -4.34 6.80
N ASP A 58 -10.90 -3.13 6.96
CA ASP A 58 -12.21 -2.73 6.43
C ASP A 58 -12.28 -2.74 4.90
N ASN A 59 -11.12 -2.69 4.21
CA ASN A 59 -11.06 -2.82 2.76
C ASN A 59 -11.32 -4.26 2.27
N PHE A 60 -11.34 -5.25 3.16
CA PHE A 60 -11.50 -6.66 2.83
C PHE A 60 -12.78 -7.20 3.47
N PRO A 61 -13.85 -7.45 2.69
CA PRO A 61 -15.03 -8.14 3.20
C PRO A 61 -14.65 -9.56 3.61
N GLY A 62 -15.07 -9.95 4.82
CA GLY A 62 -14.85 -11.27 5.39
C GLY A 62 -16.02 -12.20 5.13
#